data_AF-A0A968LX55-F1
#
_entry.id   AF-A0A968LX55-F1
#
_cell.length_a   1.000
_cell.length_b   1.000
_cell.length_c   1.000
_cell.angle_alpha   90.00
_cell.angle_beta   90.00
_cell.angle_gamma   90.00
#
_symmetry.space_group_name_H-M   'P 1'
#
loop_
_entity.id
_entity.type
_entity.pdbx_description
1 polymer ?
#
loop_
_entity_poly.entity_id
_entity_poly.type
_entity_poly.pdbx_seq_one_letter_code
_entity_poly.pdbx_strand_id
1 'polypeptide(L)'
;MLQTTILQNIEQSLKQLPHSLQIEVLHYIEFLRSNYAKPSNQNNAENLAEITPKKRDGFGIWQGKIAISEDFDAPMEEFEEYM
;
A
#
# COMPACT_ATOMS: atom_id res chain seq x y z
N MET A 1 11.10 -17.80 27.57
CA MET A 1 12.47 -17.31 27.33
C MET A 1 12.60 -16.57 25.99
N LEU A 2 12.06 -17.09 24.87
CA LEU A 2 12.25 -16.47 23.54
C LEU A 2 11.47 -15.16 23.27
N GLN A 3 10.31 -14.96 23.90
CA GLN A 3 9.53 -13.72 23.69
C GLN A 3 10.23 -12.49 24.28
N THR A 4 10.88 -12.68 25.43
CA THR A 4 11.56 -11.61 26.17
C THR A 4 12.78 -11.11 25.41
N THR A 5 13.49 -12.00 24.69
CA THR A 5 14.67 -11.61 23.90
C THR A 5 14.30 -10.77 22.68
N ILE A 6 13.16 -11.05 22.04
CA ILE A 6 12.70 -10.27 20.87
C ILE A 6 12.37 -8.83 21.28
N LEU A 7 11.61 -8.64 22.35
CA LEU A 7 11.27 -7.30 22.84
C LEU A 7 12.52 -6.51 23.25
N GLN A 8 13.45 -7.14 23.96
CA GLN A 8 14.73 -6.53 24.33
C GLN A 8 15.57 -6.11 23.12
N ASN A 9 15.63 -6.95 22.08
CA ASN A 9 16.34 -6.62 20.84
C ASN A 9 15.70 -5.45 20.09
N ILE A 10 14.37 -5.36 20.09
CA ILE A 10 13.64 -4.24 19.46
C ILE A 10 13.96 -2.93 20.18
N GLU A 11 13.93 -2.92 21.52
CA GLU A 11 14.24 -1.72 22.31
C GLU A 11 15.69 -1.25 22.10
N GLN A 12 16.64 -2.18 22.05
CA GLN A 12 18.04 -1.84 21.80
C GLN A 12 18.24 -1.28 20.39
N SER A 13 17.57 -1.87 19.39
CA SER A 13 17.63 -1.40 18.00
C SER A 13 17.01 0.00 17.84
N LEU A 14 15.91 0.28 18.54
CA LEU A 14 15.27 1.61 18.56
C LEU A 14 16.19 2.70 19.12
N LYS A 15 17.00 2.39 20.14
CA LYS A 15 17.95 3.35 20.72
C LYS A 15 19.12 3.66 19.79
N GLN A 16 19.47 2.75 18.88
CA GLN A 16 20.56 2.93 17.91
C GLN A 16 20.11 3.66 16.64
N LEU A 17 18.80 3.77 16.41
CA LEU A 17 18.23 4.37 15.21
C LEU A 17 18.14 5.91 15.30
N PRO A 18 18.40 6.63 14.19
CA PRO A 18 18.09 8.05 14.05
C PRO A 18 16.60 8.36 14.27
N HIS A 19 16.30 9.59 14.70
CA HIS A 19 14.93 10.01 15.05
C HIS A 19 13.93 9.84 13.90
N SER A 20 14.34 10.07 12.64
CA SER A 20 13.48 9.88 11.47
C SER A 20 13.02 8.43 11.29
N LEU A 21 13.91 7.46 11.55
CA LEU A 21 13.61 6.03 11.42
C LEU A 21 12.76 5.53 12.60
N GLN A 22 12.90 6.12 13.79
CA GLN A 22 12.02 5.82 14.93
C GLN A 22 10.55 6.15 14.60
N ILE A 23 10.32 7.26 13.89
CA ILE A 23 8.98 7.68 13.43
C ILE A 23 8.41 6.66 12.43
N GLU A 24 9.22 6.18 11.49
CA GLU A 24 8.79 5.17 10.52
C GLU A 24 8.43 3.84 11.19
N VAL A 25 9.22 3.42 12.19
CA VAL A 25 8.91 2.23 13.00
C VAL A 25 7.60 2.42 13.76
N LEU A 26 7.34 3.61 14.33
CA LEU A 26 6.07 3.92 14.97
C LEU A 26 4.89 3.78 14.00
N HIS A 27 4.99 4.36 12.80
CA HIS A 27 3.97 4.22 11.77
C HIS A 27 3.73 2.76 11.37
N TYR A 28 4.80 1.95 11.28
CA TYR A 28 4.68 0.53 10.97
C TYR A 28 3.97 -0.25 12.09
N ILE A 29 4.27 0.06 13.35
CA ILE A 29 3.56 -0.53 14.51
C ILE A 29 2.07 -0.16 14.47
N GLU A 30 1.74 1.09 14.17
CA GLU A 30 0.35 1.53 14.00
C GLU A 30 -0.37 0.79 12.86
N PHE A 31 0.31 0.62 11.72
CA PHE A 31 -0.20 -0.15 10.58
C PHE A 31 -0.48 -1.61 10.96
N LEU A 32 0.44 -2.27 11.67
CA LEU A 32 0.24 -3.65 12.13
C LEU A 32 -0.95 -3.72 13.09
N ARG A 33 -1.07 -2.75 14.01
CA ARG A 33 -2.22 -2.68 14.91
C ARG A 33 -3.52 -2.50 14.13
N SER A 34 -3.59 -1.62 13.13
CA SER A 34 -4.83 -1.40 12.38
C SER A 34 -5.25 -2.62 11.52
N ASN A 35 -4.28 -3.35 10.96
CA ASN A 35 -4.57 -4.48 10.08
C ASN A 35 -4.88 -5.78 10.82
N TYR A 36 -4.28 -5.99 11.99
CA TYR A 36 -4.37 -7.27 12.71
C TYR A 36 -5.14 -7.18 14.04
N ALA A 37 -5.53 -6.00 14.52
CA ALA A 37 -6.36 -5.86 15.73
C ALA A 37 -7.86 -6.22 15.53
N LYS A 38 -8.23 -6.83 14.41
CA LYS A 38 -9.56 -7.44 14.20
C LYS A 38 -9.49 -8.97 14.34
N PRO A 39 -9.56 -9.53 15.57
CA PRO A 39 -9.89 -10.95 15.71
C PRO A 39 -11.42 -11.14 15.59
N SER A 40 -11.81 -12.22 14.91
CA SER A 40 -13.16 -12.79 14.80
C SER A 40 -14.23 -12.01 14.00
N ASN A 41 -14.22 -12.17 12.68
CA ASN A 41 -15.39 -12.76 12.01
C ASN A 41 -14.92 -14.08 11.38
N GLN A 42 -14.57 -15.04 12.25
CA GLN A 42 -14.40 -16.45 11.91
C GLN A 42 -15.78 -17.07 11.88
N ASN A 43 -16.50 -16.90 10.77
CA ASN A 43 -17.57 -17.78 10.33
C ASN A 43 -17.55 -17.67 8.80
N ASN A 44 -17.42 -18.80 8.10
CA ASN A 44 -17.09 -18.97 6.67
C ASN A 44 -15.58 -19.15 6.46
N ALA A 45 -15.06 -20.35 6.75
CA ALA A 45 -15.03 -21.50 5.83
C ALA A 45 -13.92 -21.37 4.77
N GLU A 46 -12.90 -22.21 4.92
CA GLU A 46 -12.25 -22.90 3.81
C GLU A 46 -11.73 -22.04 2.64
N ASN A 47 -11.03 -20.94 2.88
CA ASN A 47 -10.17 -20.36 1.86
C ASN A 47 -8.97 -19.67 2.52
N LEU A 48 -8.00 -20.48 2.95
CA LEU A 48 -6.59 -20.08 3.08
C LEU A 48 -5.95 -19.92 1.68
N ALA A 49 -6.71 -19.39 0.71
CA ALA A 49 -6.17 -18.94 -0.55
C ALA A 49 -5.52 -17.58 -0.27
N GLU A 50 -4.19 -17.60 -0.22
CA GLU A 50 -3.33 -16.48 -0.59
C GLU A 50 -3.77 -15.09 -0.10
N ILE A 51 -3.02 -14.55 0.86
CA ILE A 51 -2.83 -13.10 0.99
C ILE A 51 -2.02 -12.64 -0.24
N THR A 52 -2.59 -12.78 -1.45
CA THR A 52 -2.09 -12.06 -2.60
C THR A 52 -2.53 -10.61 -2.42
N PRO A 53 -1.62 -9.63 -2.60
CA PRO A 53 -2.05 -8.24 -2.66
C PRO A 53 -3.12 -8.18 -3.72
N LYS A 54 -4.35 -7.83 -3.33
CA LYS A 54 -5.51 -7.71 -4.22
C LYS A 54 -5.01 -6.91 -5.42
N LYS A 55 -4.78 -7.59 -6.56
CA LYS A 55 -4.21 -6.97 -7.75
C LYS A 55 -5.10 -5.76 -7.99
N ARG A 56 -4.52 -4.55 -8.00
CA ARG A 56 -5.28 -3.32 -8.25
C ARG A 56 -5.91 -3.54 -9.61
N ASP A 57 -7.19 -3.85 -9.61
CA ASP A 57 -7.98 -4.24 -10.79
C ASP A 57 -8.30 -3.01 -11.67
N GLY A 58 -7.37 -2.05 -11.68
CA GLY A 58 -7.44 -0.76 -12.33
C GLY A 58 -6.31 -0.53 -13.34
N PHE A 59 -5.33 -1.44 -13.42
CA PHE A 59 -4.29 -1.32 -14.44
C PHE A 59 -4.87 -1.71 -15.81
N GLY A 60 -4.95 -0.74 -16.73
CA GLY A 60 -5.44 -0.99 -18.09
C GLY A 60 -6.96 -1.00 -18.26
N ILE A 61 -7.78 -0.66 -17.25
CA ILE A 61 -9.25 -0.62 -17.38
C ILE A 61 -9.75 0.41 -18.43
N TRP A 62 -8.90 1.37 -18.78
CA TRP A 62 -9.15 2.39 -19.81
C TRP A 62 -8.48 2.06 -21.15
N GLN A 63 -7.81 0.91 -21.29
CA GLN A 63 -7.22 0.49 -22.55
C GLN A 63 -8.30 0.42 -23.63
N GLY A 64 -8.09 1.13 -24.74
CA GLY A 64 -9.05 1.20 -25.85
C GLY A 64 -10.25 2.12 -25.61
N LYS A 65 -10.37 2.75 -24.43
CA LYS A 65 -11.39 3.77 -24.15
C LYS A 65 -10.91 5.20 -24.39
N ILE A 66 -9.61 5.38 -24.62
CA ILE A 66 -8.99 6.67 -24.91
C ILE A 66 -8.75 6.71 -26.42
N ALA A 67 -9.38 7.67 -27.10
CA ALA A 67 -9.07 8.00 -28.49
C ALA A 67 -7.96 9.05 -28.47
N ILE A 68 -6.81 8.72 -29.07
CA ILE A 68 -5.70 9.65 -29.27
C ILE A 68 -5.65 9.93 -30.77
N SER A 69 -5.49 11.20 -31.15
CA SER A 69 -5.23 11.59 -32.54
C SER A 69 -4.01 10.86 -33.09
N GLU A 70 -3.98 10.54 -34.39
CA GLU A 70 -2.80 9.96 -35.04
C GLU A 70 -1.59 10.92 -34.98
N ASP A 71 -1.87 12.22 -34.91
CA ASP A 71 -0.91 13.27 -34.67
C ASP A 71 -1.12 13.84 -33.26
N PHE A 72 -0.20 13.50 -32.35
CA PHE A 72 -0.24 13.95 -30.96
C PHE A 72 0.10 15.44 -30.81
N ASP A 73 0.89 15.98 -31.74
CA ASP A 73 1.31 17.38 -31.71
C ASP A 73 0.28 18.30 -32.39
N ALA A 74 -0.75 17.72 -33.03
CA ALA A 74 -1.85 18.48 -33.60
C ALA A 74 -2.66 19.17 -32.49
N PRO A 75 -3.03 20.44 -32.65
CA PRO A 75 -3.84 21.14 -31.69
C PRO A 75 -5.24 20.52 -31.65
N MET A 76 -5.78 20.40 -30.45
CA MET A 76 -7.13 19.87 -30.25
C MET A 76 -8.11 21.03 -30.33
N GLU A 77 -9.09 20.93 -31.24
CA GLU A 77 -10.09 21.97 -31.52
C GLU A 77 -10.77 22.49 -30.24
N GLU A 78 -11.00 21.59 -29.27
CA GLU A 78 -11.62 21.89 -27.97
C GLU A 78 -10.74 22.70 -27.01
N PHE A 79 -9.42 22.75 -27.26
CA PHE A 79 -8.44 23.48 -26.45
C PHE A 79 -7.83 24.69 -27.17
N GLU A 80 -8.24 24.97 -28.42
CA GLU A 80 -7.80 26.16 -29.18
C GLU A 80 -8.07 27.47 -28.44
N GLU A 81 -9.18 27.56 -27.69
CA GLU A 81 -9.51 28.75 -26.89
C GLU A 81 -8.62 28.96 -25.66
N TYR A 82 -7.79 27.98 -25.30
CA TYR A 82 -6.95 27.96 -24.09
C TYR A 82 -5.43 28.03 -24.36
N MET A 83 -5.01 27.96 -25.62
CA MET A 83 -3.60 28.07 -26.07
C MET A 83 -3.29 29.48 -26.57
#